data_AF-A0A3L6PRA6-F1
#
_entry.id   AF-A0A3L6PRA6-F1
#
_cell.length_a   1.000
_cell.length_b   1.000
_cell.length_c   1.000
_cell.angle_alpha   90.00
_cell.angle_beta   90.00
_cell.angle_gamma   90.00
#
_symmetry.space_group_name_H-M   'P 1'
#
loop_
_entity.id
_entity.type
_entity.pdbx_description
1 polymer ?
#
loop_
_entity_poly.entity_id
_entity_poly.type
_entity_poly.pdbx_seq_one_letter_code
_entity_poly.pdbx_strand_id
1 'polypeptide(L)'
;MAGNLPIKRIFEVPAFTTPDGTLHLWPCFHRSPIFTAGGHDWSISYYPESIYSSDSIDLCLQLESEGAGVTISSSVALLDPTPSLPLFKLVEESPPMELDHAIASRSTVTHWVPKSKLSAAPVGDRDSLIFVWAITILTQTPMPVPLPLPEPEPEPEPMMAAMPEVPAEDVAPPSPVPATMTNVASEAKVPATDVTYSVGGQLFHAHKVVLATRSPVFEAQLFGGPTSTAEASHAPAAAVVEVDDMRPDVFEALLHYIYTGTLPATEGEAGDDEDASHQMMRHLLVAADRYDLEGLKLQCEGELARTLGEGNMAEMLAFADDHYCSTLKDACVGFMVASPAETMERVVASYGYQRLRLRHPLILVDVLEKSLMFRKA
;
A
#
# COMPACT_ATOMS: atom_id res chain seq x y z
N MET A 1 -23.91 26.11 13.91
CA MET A 1 -24.02 25.52 12.55
C MET A 1 -22.87 26.08 11.71
N ALA A 2 -21.66 25.51 11.84
CA ALA A 2 -20.60 25.71 10.87
C ALA A 2 -20.73 24.57 9.86
N GLY A 3 -21.10 24.87 8.63
CA GLY A 3 -21.29 23.84 7.61
C GLY A 3 -19.95 23.21 7.21
N ASN A 4 -19.97 21.89 6.98
CA ASN A 4 -18.91 21.13 6.34
C ASN A 4 -18.75 21.58 4.88
N LEU A 5 -18.29 22.82 4.65
CA LEU A 5 -18.06 23.31 3.30
C LEU A 5 -16.75 22.72 2.74
N PRO A 6 -16.78 22.13 1.53
CA PRO A 6 -15.59 21.57 0.91
C PRO A 6 -14.59 22.68 0.59
N ILE A 7 -13.37 22.52 1.06
CA ILE A 7 -12.23 23.37 0.81
C ILE A 7 -11.65 22.99 -0.54
N LYS A 8 -11.59 23.95 -1.47
CA LYS A 8 -11.02 23.71 -2.81
C LYS A 8 -9.55 24.09 -2.87
N ARG A 9 -8.74 23.24 -3.50
CA ARG A 9 -7.33 23.47 -3.80
C ARG A 9 -7.04 23.17 -5.26
N ILE A 10 -6.13 23.95 -5.82
CA ILE A 10 -5.71 23.80 -7.20
C ILE A 10 -4.28 23.28 -7.17
N PHE A 11 -4.03 22.26 -7.99
CA PHE A 11 -2.74 21.64 -8.14
C PHE A 11 -2.46 21.50 -9.64
N GLU A 12 -1.46 22.21 -10.12
CA GLU A 12 -1.11 22.23 -11.54
C GLU A 12 0.03 21.25 -11.80
N VAL A 13 -0.13 20.42 -12.83
CA VAL A 13 0.89 19.49 -13.31
C VAL A 13 1.12 19.80 -14.78
N PRO A 14 2.36 20.07 -15.21
CA PRO A 14 2.63 20.26 -16.62
C PRO A 14 2.20 19.03 -17.45
N ALA A 15 1.70 19.24 -18.64
CA ALA A 15 1.30 18.16 -19.54
C ALA A 15 1.16 18.73 -20.95
N PHE A 16 1.52 17.98 -21.97
CA PHE A 16 1.33 18.43 -23.35
C PHE A 16 0.60 17.36 -24.15
N THR A 17 -0.16 17.80 -25.13
CA THR A 17 -0.84 16.90 -26.06
C THR A 17 -0.09 16.93 -27.38
N THR A 18 0.31 15.76 -27.89
CA THR A 18 0.94 15.66 -29.20
C THR A 18 -0.08 15.85 -30.33
N PRO A 19 0.35 16.15 -31.58
CA PRO A 19 -0.56 16.42 -32.69
C PRO A 19 -1.51 15.26 -33.07
N ASP A 20 -1.19 14.03 -32.66
CA ASP A 20 -2.00 12.82 -32.79
C ASP A 20 -3.06 12.68 -31.68
N GLY A 21 -3.12 13.62 -30.73
CA GLY A 21 -4.05 13.64 -29.61
C GLY A 21 -3.58 12.87 -28.37
N THR A 22 -2.34 12.37 -28.36
CA THR A 22 -1.80 11.63 -27.20
C THR A 22 -1.43 12.59 -26.08
N LEU A 23 -1.97 12.36 -24.87
CA LEU A 23 -1.66 13.15 -23.69
C LEU A 23 -0.37 12.65 -23.03
N HIS A 24 0.64 13.52 -22.99
CA HIS A 24 1.89 13.28 -22.28
C HIS A 24 1.89 14.06 -20.97
N LEU A 25 1.86 13.34 -19.86
CA LEU A 25 1.94 13.93 -18.52
C LEU A 25 3.39 14.28 -18.18
N TRP A 26 3.59 15.27 -17.29
CA TRP A 26 4.92 15.53 -16.75
C TRP A 26 5.45 14.27 -16.05
N PRO A 27 6.64 13.77 -16.43
CA PRO A 27 7.16 12.49 -15.96
C PRO A 27 7.80 12.57 -14.57
N CYS A 28 7.75 13.73 -13.91
CA CYS A 28 8.36 13.95 -12.60
C CYS A 28 7.30 14.00 -11.50
N PHE A 29 7.69 13.52 -10.31
CA PHE A 29 6.98 13.80 -9.07
C PHE A 29 6.78 15.30 -8.87
N HIS A 30 5.61 15.69 -8.41
CA HIS A 30 5.29 17.07 -8.06
C HIS A 30 4.59 17.11 -6.71
N ARG A 31 4.99 18.03 -5.82
CA ARG A 31 4.35 18.22 -4.51
C ARG A 31 4.04 19.69 -4.31
N SER A 32 2.84 19.96 -3.80
CA SER A 32 2.42 21.31 -3.46
C SER A 32 3.19 21.82 -2.25
N PRO A 33 3.30 23.14 -2.07
CA PRO A 33 3.59 23.71 -0.76
C PRO A 33 2.58 23.20 0.27
N ILE A 34 3.01 23.16 1.53
CA ILE A 34 2.10 22.88 2.65
C ILE A 34 1.07 24.02 2.71
N PHE A 35 -0.19 23.66 2.88
CA PHE A 35 -1.28 24.62 3.06
C PHE A 35 -2.13 24.25 4.26
N THR A 36 -2.61 25.28 4.95
CA THR A 36 -3.50 25.11 6.10
C THR A 36 -4.96 25.11 5.62
N ALA A 37 -5.75 24.15 6.09
CA ALA A 37 -7.15 23.97 5.79
C ALA A 37 -7.87 23.28 6.96
N GLY A 38 -8.97 23.88 7.43
CA GLY A 38 -9.78 23.39 8.55
C GLY A 38 -9.01 23.10 9.84
N GLY A 39 -7.98 23.91 10.12
CA GLY A 39 -7.16 23.79 11.34
C GLY A 39 -5.99 22.81 11.26
N HIS A 40 -5.79 22.18 10.10
CA HIS A 40 -4.71 21.23 9.85
C HIS A 40 -3.86 21.66 8.65
N ASP A 41 -2.62 21.19 8.61
CA ASP A 41 -1.65 21.40 7.54
C ASP A 41 -1.62 20.18 6.63
N TRP A 42 -1.57 20.45 5.33
CA TRP A 42 -1.75 19.46 4.29
C TRP A 42 -0.77 19.67 3.14
N SER A 43 -0.42 18.60 2.43
CA SER A 43 0.25 18.69 1.13
C SER A 43 -0.42 17.78 0.11
N ILE A 44 -0.35 18.17 -1.16
CA ILE A 44 -0.82 17.36 -2.29
C ILE A 44 0.40 16.89 -3.08
N SER A 45 0.45 15.61 -3.41
CA SER A 45 1.54 15.02 -4.20
C SER A 45 0.98 14.31 -5.43
N TYR A 46 1.74 14.36 -6.52
CA TYR A 46 1.46 13.69 -7.78
C TYR A 46 2.63 12.78 -8.15
N TYR A 47 2.29 11.54 -8.46
CA TYR A 47 3.20 10.55 -9.01
C TYR A 47 2.74 10.19 -10.43
N PRO A 48 3.62 10.38 -11.44
CA PRO A 48 3.29 10.16 -12.86
C PRO A 48 3.10 8.69 -13.23
N GLU A 49 3.58 7.81 -12.37
CA GLU A 49 3.36 6.38 -12.43
C GLU A 49 3.01 5.96 -11.03
N SER A 50 1.87 5.29 -10.91
CA SER A 50 1.49 4.68 -9.67
C SER A 50 2.45 3.57 -9.31
N ILE A 51 2.67 3.37 -8.02
CA ILE A 51 3.41 2.19 -7.59
C ILE A 51 2.71 0.92 -8.11
N TYR A 52 1.37 0.89 -8.17
CA TYR A 52 0.51 -0.26 -8.52
C TYR A 52 0.35 -0.57 -10.01
N SER A 53 0.53 0.44 -10.88
CA SER A 53 0.42 0.28 -12.33
C SER A 53 1.11 1.45 -13.05
N SER A 54 1.85 1.12 -14.10
CA SER A 54 2.40 2.12 -15.04
C SER A 54 1.32 2.86 -15.83
N ASP A 55 0.10 2.32 -15.93
CA ASP A 55 -1.02 2.91 -16.68
C ASP A 55 -1.88 3.88 -15.85
N SER A 56 -1.48 4.14 -14.62
CA SER A 56 -2.19 5.04 -13.70
C SER A 56 -1.23 6.04 -13.06
N ILE A 57 -1.79 7.15 -12.59
CA ILE A 57 -1.09 8.10 -11.72
C ILE A 57 -1.61 7.98 -10.29
N ASP A 58 -0.77 8.32 -9.32
CA ASP A 58 -1.20 8.50 -7.93
C ASP A 58 -1.32 9.99 -7.62
N LEU A 59 -2.44 10.36 -7.03
CA LEU A 59 -2.69 11.67 -6.47
C LEU A 59 -2.89 11.50 -4.97
N CYS A 60 -1.97 12.02 -4.16
CA CYS A 60 -1.96 11.83 -2.71
C CYS A 60 -2.29 13.14 -1.99
N LEU A 61 -3.16 13.07 -0.98
CA LEU A 61 -3.37 14.14 0.00
C LEU A 61 -2.81 13.67 1.34
N GLN A 62 -1.81 14.38 1.83
CA GLN A 62 -1.09 14.03 3.05
C GLN A 62 -1.41 15.02 4.17
N LEU A 63 -1.66 14.50 5.36
CA LEU A 63 -1.77 15.26 6.61
C LEU A 63 -0.36 15.52 7.16
N GLU A 64 -0.01 16.79 7.34
CA GLU A 64 1.32 17.23 7.82
C GLU A 64 1.28 17.72 9.27
N SER A 65 0.09 17.85 9.86
CA SER A 65 -0.04 18.25 11.26
C SER A 65 0.38 17.12 12.19
N GLU A 66 1.54 17.29 12.84
CA GLU A 66 2.07 16.33 13.80
C GLU A 66 1.05 15.97 14.90
N GLY A 67 0.81 14.67 15.08
CA GLY A 67 -0.08 14.13 16.10
C GLY A 67 -1.57 14.43 15.92
N ALA A 68 -1.98 14.94 14.76
CA ALA A 68 -3.38 15.17 14.44
C ALA A 68 -4.06 13.91 13.90
N GLY A 69 -5.28 13.65 14.38
CA GLY A 69 -6.24 12.73 13.77
C GLY A 69 -7.44 13.49 13.23
N VAL A 70 -7.86 13.23 12.00
CA VAL A 70 -8.95 13.96 11.33
C VAL A 70 -9.72 13.05 10.39
N THR A 71 -11.05 13.19 10.38
CA THR A 71 -11.91 12.51 9.42
C THR A 71 -12.17 13.43 8.23
N ILE A 72 -11.91 12.96 7.01
CA ILE A 72 -12.14 13.74 5.79
C ILE A 72 -12.91 12.95 4.73
N SER A 73 -13.61 13.65 3.84
CA SER A 73 -13.93 13.16 2.49
C SER A 73 -13.18 13.99 1.46
N SER A 74 -12.84 13.39 0.32
CA SER A 74 -12.19 14.14 -0.75
C SER A 74 -12.63 13.71 -2.14
N SER A 75 -12.57 14.63 -3.09
CA SER A 75 -12.80 14.37 -4.51
C SER A 75 -11.82 15.16 -5.36
N VAL A 76 -11.57 14.66 -6.57
CA VAL A 76 -10.61 15.26 -7.51
C VAL A 76 -11.27 15.41 -8.87
N ALA A 77 -11.11 16.59 -9.48
CA ALA A 77 -11.57 16.86 -10.82
C ALA A 77 -10.54 17.63 -11.63
N LEU A 78 -10.65 17.65 -12.95
CA LEU A 78 -9.87 18.53 -13.83
C LEU A 78 -10.66 19.80 -14.14
N LEU A 79 -9.95 20.92 -14.14
CA LEU A 79 -10.47 22.20 -14.59
C LEU A 79 -10.50 22.24 -16.12
N ASP A 80 -11.70 22.38 -16.70
CA ASP A 80 -11.86 22.66 -18.12
C ASP A 80 -11.44 24.12 -18.41
N PRO A 81 -10.61 24.37 -19.43
CA PRO A 81 -10.23 25.74 -19.82
C PRO A 81 -11.39 26.57 -20.40
N THR A 82 -12.52 25.93 -20.73
CA THR A 82 -13.75 26.59 -21.21
C THR A 82 -14.62 27.01 -20.02
N PRO A 83 -14.78 28.32 -19.76
CA PRO A 83 -15.38 28.83 -18.52
C PRO A 83 -16.87 28.48 -18.29
N SER A 84 -17.53 27.84 -19.25
CA SER A 84 -18.95 27.45 -19.18
C SER A 84 -19.20 25.95 -18.94
N LEU A 85 -18.16 25.11 -18.86
CA LEU A 85 -18.30 23.66 -18.67
C LEU A 85 -18.04 23.24 -17.22
N PRO A 86 -18.73 22.20 -16.72
CA PRO A 86 -18.50 21.65 -15.39
C PRO A 86 -17.12 20.98 -15.30
N LEU A 87 -16.54 20.92 -14.09
CA LEU A 87 -15.29 20.22 -13.84
C LEU A 87 -15.40 18.74 -14.26
N PHE A 88 -14.37 18.22 -14.93
CA PHE A 88 -14.32 16.81 -15.32
C PHE A 88 -13.93 15.97 -14.11
N LYS A 89 -14.88 15.24 -13.52
CA LYS A 89 -14.64 14.46 -12.30
C LYS A 89 -13.73 13.26 -12.56
N LEU A 90 -12.58 13.24 -11.90
CA LEU A 90 -11.64 12.10 -11.95
C LEU A 90 -11.94 11.11 -10.83
N VAL A 91 -12.20 11.63 -9.63
CA VAL A 91 -12.50 10.85 -8.44
C VAL A 91 -13.81 11.36 -7.86
N GLU A 92 -14.75 10.45 -7.64
CA GLU A 92 -15.97 10.77 -6.90
C GLU A 92 -15.63 11.08 -5.43
N GLU A 93 -16.60 11.63 -4.71
CA GLU A 93 -16.40 11.90 -3.29
C GLU A 93 -16.18 10.59 -2.53
N SER A 94 -15.01 10.46 -1.93
CA SER A 94 -14.64 9.28 -1.14
C SER A 94 -15.54 9.16 0.10
N PRO A 95 -15.76 7.94 0.61
CA PRO A 95 -16.35 7.79 1.94
C PRO A 95 -15.49 8.52 3.00
N PRO A 96 -16.09 8.88 4.15
CA PRO A 96 -15.36 9.44 5.28
C PRO A 96 -14.20 8.54 5.68
N MET A 97 -12.99 9.09 5.64
CA MET A 97 -11.75 8.37 5.95
C MET A 97 -11.05 9.05 7.11
N GLU A 98 -10.63 8.26 8.09
CA GLU A 98 -9.86 8.75 9.23
C GLU A 98 -8.36 8.72 8.94
N LEU A 99 -7.78 9.91 8.88
CA LEU A 99 -6.36 10.12 8.81
C LEU A 99 -5.77 10.33 10.20
N ASP A 100 -4.58 9.80 10.41
CA ASP A 100 -3.80 9.98 11.63
C ASP A 100 -2.33 10.17 11.24
N HIS A 101 -1.78 11.35 11.53
CA HIS A 101 -0.37 11.65 11.24
C HIS A 101 0.59 10.73 12.00
N ALA A 102 0.22 10.28 13.20
CA ALA A 102 1.09 9.41 14.00
C ALA A 102 1.25 8.00 13.39
N ILE A 103 0.38 7.62 12.46
CA ILE A 103 0.37 6.33 11.80
C ILE A 103 0.74 6.56 10.33
N ALA A 104 1.97 6.21 9.94
CA ALA A 104 2.48 6.47 8.58
C ALA A 104 1.52 6.00 7.47
N SER A 105 0.93 4.81 7.60
CA SER A 105 -0.02 4.23 6.65
C SER A 105 -1.39 4.93 6.62
N ARG A 106 -1.75 5.70 7.65
CA ARG A 106 -3.00 6.47 7.75
C ARG A 106 -2.77 7.97 7.67
N SER A 107 -1.57 8.42 7.35
CA SER A 107 -1.25 9.85 7.20
C SER A 107 -1.67 10.41 5.84
N THR A 108 -2.01 9.54 4.88
CA THR A 108 -2.20 9.89 3.48
C THR A 108 -3.45 9.24 2.88
N VAL A 109 -4.20 9.98 2.08
CA VAL A 109 -5.21 9.45 1.14
C VAL A 109 -4.57 9.38 -0.24
N THR A 110 -4.63 8.23 -0.89
CA THR A 110 -4.15 8.07 -2.27
C THR A 110 -5.33 7.81 -3.21
N HIS A 111 -5.44 8.65 -4.24
CA HIS A 111 -6.39 8.44 -5.33
C HIS A 111 -5.69 7.91 -6.55
N TRP A 112 -6.16 6.78 -7.03
CA TRP A 112 -5.65 6.16 -8.24
C TRP A 112 -6.44 6.65 -9.46
N VAL A 113 -5.74 7.24 -10.44
CA VAL A 113 -6.37 7.76 -11.65
C VAL A 113 -5.75 7.12 -12.89
N PRO A 114 -6.51 6.30 -13.64
CA PRO A 114 -6.03 5.74 -14.90
C PRO A 114 -5.69 6.82 -15.93
N LYS A 115 -4.56 6.65 -16.63
CA LYS A 115 -4.13 7.56 -17.70
C LYS A 115 -5.14 7.63 -18.85
N SER A 116 -5.88 6.54 -19.09
CA SER A 116 -7.00 6.51 -20.04
C SER A 116 -8.16 7.45 -19.66
N LYS A 117 -8.40 7.68 -18.35
CA LYS A 117 -9.41 8.62 -17.87
C LYS A 117 -8.95 10.07 -18.01
N LEU A 118 -7.63 10.31 -17.92
CA LEU A 118 -7.02 11.61 -18.15
C LEU A 118 -7.03 11.98 -19.64
N SER A 119 -6.72 11.03 -20.53
CA SER A 119 -6.76 11.26 -21.99
C SER A 119 -8.18 11.45 -22.52
N ALA A 120 -9.19 10.89 -21.85
CA ALA A 120 -10.60 11.12 -22.16
C ALA A 120 -11.11 12.50 -21.68
N ALA A 121 -10.34 13.23 -20.87
CA ALA A 121 -10.74 14.55 -20.42
C ALA A 121 -10.62 15.58 -21.55
N PRO A 122 -11.49 16.59 -21.61
CA PRO A 122 -11.35 17.72 -22.54
C PRO A 122 -10.19 18.62 -22.08
N VAL A 123 -8.96 18.16 -22.34
CA VAL A 123 -7.76 18.96 -22.12
C VAL A 123 -7.70 19.95 -23.28
N GLY A 124 -7.82 21.25 -23.00
CA GLY A 124 -7.59 22.27 -24.04
C GLY A 124 -6.11 22.32 -24.45
N ASP A 125 -5.77 23.25 -25.33
CA ASP A 125 -4.41 23.47 -25.87
C ASP A 125 -3.44 24.09 -24.83
N ARG A 126 -3.47 23.60 -23.59
CA ARG A 126 -2.66 24.08 -22.47
C ARG A 126 -1.52 23.10 -22.19
N ASP A 127 -0.35 23.64 -21.91
CA ASP A 127 0.85 22.90 -21.48
C ASP A 127 0.77 22.38 -20.02
N SER A 128 -0.43 22.33 -19.43
CA SER A 128 -0.66 21.88 -18.05
C SER A 128 -2.06 21.32 -17.83
N LEU A 129 -2.15 20.27 -16.99
CA LEU A 129 -3.37 19.82 -16.34
C LEU A 129 -3.55 20.54 -15.00
N ILE A 130 -4.77 21.01 -14.74
CA ILE A 130 -5.12 21.68 -13.50
C ILE A 130 -6.08 20.80 -12.72
N PHE A 131 -5.56 20.16 -11.68
CA PHE A 131 -6.35 19.37 -10.73
C PHE A 131 -7.02 20.29 -9.72
N VAL A 132 -8.32 20.11 -9.53
CA VAL A 132 -9.13 20.76 -8.50
C VAL A 132 -9.48 19.71 -7.46
N TRP A 133 -8.85 19.84 -6.31
CA TRP A 133 -9.11 19.02 -5.14
C TRP A 133 -10.20 19.66 -4.29
N ALA A 134 -11.20 18.89 -3.90
CA ALA A 134 -12.18 19.31 -2.89
C ALA A 134 -12.02 18.43 -1.64
N ILE A 135 -11.74 19.07 -0.50
CA ILE A 135 -11.47 18.41 0.78
C ILE A 135 -12.55 18.85 1.76
N THR A 136 -13.31 17.91 2.30
CA THR A 136 -14.31 18.19 3.33
C THR A 136 -13.82 17.61 4.65
N ILE A 137 -13.59 18.47 5.63
CA ILE A 137 -13.23 18.04 6.98
C ILE A 137 -14.52 17.79 7.75
N LEU A 138 -14.66 16.57 8.26
CA LEU A 138 -15.85 16.13 8.97
C LEU A 138 -15.55 16.24 10.47
N THR A 139 -16.11 17.26 11.11
CA THR A 139 -16.02 17.36 12.58
C THR A 139 -16.84 16.23 13.18
N GLN A 140 -16.21 15.32 13.92
CA GLN A 140 -16.94 14.36 14.73
C GLN A 140 -17.84 15.13 15.71
N THR A 141 -19.15 15.03 15.55
CA THR A 141 -20.07 15.41 16.63
C THR A 141 -19.79 14.46 17.79
N PRO A 142 -19.47 14.95 19.01
CA PRO A 142 -19.30 14.07 20.16
C PRO A 142 -20.59 13.28 20.31
N MET A 143 -20.49 11.94 20.23
CA MET A 143 -21.61 11.08 20.56
C MET A 143 -22.06 11.42 21.99
N PRO A 144 -23.37 11.59 22.25
CA PRO A 144 -23.86 11.75 23.61
C PRO A 144 -23.36 10.55 24.41
N VAL A 145 -22.57 10.79 25.46
CA VAL A 145 -22.13 9.74 26.38
C VAL A 145 -23.40 9.00 26.84
N PRO A 146 -23.55 7.69 26.54
CA PRO A 146 -24.67 6.93 27.06
C PRO A 146 -24.61 7.02 28.58
N LEU A 147 -25.71 7.42 29.22
CA LEU A 147 -25.79 7.47 30.68
C LEU A 147 -25.34 6.11 31.24
N PRO A 148 -24.54 6.06 32.33
CA PRO A 148 -24.12 4.81 32.92
C PRO A 148 -25.37 3.98 33.25
N LEU A 149 -25.47 2.78 32.66
CA LEU A 149 -26.49 1.82 33.05
C LEU A 149 -26.23 1.42 34.51
N PRO A 150 -27.27 1.26 35.34
CA PRO A 150 -27.11 0.80 36.72
C PRO A 150 -26.40 -0.57 36.72
N GLU A 151 -25.39 -0.70 37.57
CA GLU A 151 -24.59 -1.93 37.71
C GLU A 151 -25.51 -3.13 37.97
N PRO A 152 -25.34 -4.26 37.24
CA PRO A 152 -26.12 -5.46 37.49
C PRO A 152 -25.74 -6.07 38.85
N GLU A 153 -26.75 -6.56 39.59
CA GLU A 153 -26.53 -7.26 40.85
C GLU A 153 -25.62 -8.49 40.65
N PRO A 154 -24.73 -8.81 41.62
CA PRO A 154 -23.78 -9.89 41.47
C PRO A 154 -24.49 -11.25 41.45
N GLU A 155 -24.37 -11.98 40.34
CA GLU A 155 -24.76 -13.39 40.27
C GLU A 155 -23.80 -14.28 41.09
N PRO A 156 -24.28 -15.40 41.65
CA PRO A 156 -23.48 -16.25 42.53
C PRO A 156 -22.38 -17.00 41.76
N GLU A 157 -21.17 -17.06 42.35
CA GLU A 157 -20.02 -17.75 41.78
C GLU A 157 -20.29 -19.25 41.52
N PRO A 158 -19.85 -19.81 40.36
CA PRO A 158 -19.99 -21.22 40.10
C PRO A 158 -18.95 -22.04 40.88
N MET A 159 -19.40 -23.09 41.55
CA MET A 159 -18.56 -24.07 42.23
C MET A 159 -17.71 -24.86 41.23
N MET A 160 -16.40 -24.93 41.49
CA MET A 160 -15.44 -25.69 40.69
C MET A 160 -15.79 -27.19 40.66
N ALA A 161 -16.09 -27.72 39.48
CA ALA A 161 -16.09 -29.14 39.19
C ALA A 161 -14.75 -29.53 38.58
N ALA A 162 -14.15 -30.60 39.10
CA ALA A 162 -12.84 -31.10 38.77
C ALA A 162 -12.70 -31.53 37.28
N MET A 163 -11.54 -31.25 36.71
CA MET A 163 -11.10 -31.77 35.41
C MET A 163 -10.86 -33.29 35.46
N PRO A 164 -11.14 -34.05 34.41
CA PRO A 164 -10.47 -35.33 34.19
C PRO A 164 -9.11 -35.11 33.51
N GLU A 165 -8.08 -35.77 34.02
CA GLU A 165 -6.78 -35.92 33.36
C GLU A 165 -6.92 -36.71 32.05
N VAL A 166 -6.27 -36.22 30.99
CA VAL A 166 -6.09 -36.95 29.72
C VAL A 166 -4.58 -37.25 29.59
N PRO A 167 -4.17 -38.50 29.30
CA PRO A 167 -2.75 -38.84 29.22
C PRO A 167 -2.12 -38.31 27.92
N ALA A 168 -0.84 -37.97 28.02
CA ALA A 168 -0.01 -37.51 26.92
C ALA A 168 0.20 -38.65 25.90
N GLU A 169 -0.24 -38.43 24.67
CA GLU A 169 0.28 -39.15 23.50
C GLU A 169 1.16 -38.22 22.65
N ASP A 170 2.26 -38.82 22.22
CA ASP A 170 3.37 -38.31 21.45
C ASP A 170 2.89 -37.87 20.04
N VAL A 171 2.95 -36.57 19.74
CA VAL A 171 2.61 -36.03 18.42
C VAL A 171 3.87 -35.46 17.77
N ALA A 172 4.38 -36.22 16.81
CA ALA A 172 5.39 -35.83 15.83
C ALA A 172 5.03 -34.51 15.11
N PRO A 173 6.02 -33.75 14.58
CA PRO A 173 5.78 -32.44 14.00
C PRO A 173 4.88 -32.53 12.76
N PRO A 174 3.96 -31.57 12.52
CA PRO A 174 3.14 -31.62 11.31
C PRO A 174 4.00 -31.30 10.08
N SER A 175 3.95 -32.22 9.12
CA SER A 175 4.48 -32.03 7.76
C SER A 175 3.69 -30.94 7.00
N PRO A 176 4.30 -30.31 5.98
CA PRO A 176 3.71 -29.18 5.26
C PRO A 176 2.46 -29.60 4.48
N VAL A 177 1.38 -28.82 4.62
CA VAL A 177 0.13 -28.98 3.87
C VAL A 177 0.33 -28.56 2.40
N PRO A 178 -0.08 -29.36 1.41
CA PRO A 178 0.10 -29.03 0.00
C PRO A 178 -0.90 -27.96 -0.49
N ALA A 179 -0.42 -27.13 -1.40
CA ALA A 179 -1.17 -26.08 -2.08
C ALA A 179 -2.27 -26.65 -2.98
N THR A 180 -3.52 -26.26 -2.75
CA THR A 180 -4.55 -26.25 -3.79
C THR A 180 -5.57 -25.18 -3.44
N MET A 181 -5.39 -23.98 -3.99
CA MET A 181 -6.46 -23.00 -4.15
C MET A 181 -6.61 -22.76 -5.64
N THR A 182 -7.68 -23.31 -6.22
CA THR A 182 -8.34 -22.76 -7.41
C THR A 182 -9.76 -23.31 -7.45
N ASN A 183 -10.67 -22.37 -7.63
CA ASN A 183 -12.11 -22.42 -7.51
C ASN A 183 -12.78 -23.42 -8.47
N VAL A 184 -13.38 -24.53 -8.01
CA VAL A 184 -14.57 -25.16 -8.63
C VAL A 184 -15.40 -25.94 -7.61
N ALA A 185 -16.70 -25.66 -7.62
CA ALA A 185 -17.77 -26.33 -6.88
C ALA A 185 -17.81 -27.85 -7.12
N SER A 186 -17.61 -28.63 -6.05
CA SER A 186 -18.21 -29.96 -5.88
C SER A 186 -18.13 -30.32 -4.39
N GLU A 187 -19.12 -31.08 -3.91
CA GLU A 187 -19.36 -31.43 -2.50
C GLU A 187 -18.18 -32.14 -1.81
N ALA A 188 -17.15 -31.39 -1.44
CA ALA A 188 -16.14 -31.77 -0.49
C ALA A 188 -16.09 -30.70 0.59
N LYS A 189 -16.24 -31.14 1.84
CA LYS A 189 -16.22 -30.31 3.05
C LYS A 189 -14.93 -29.49 3.09
N VAL A 190 -14.97 -28.26 2.59
CA VAL A 190 -13.89 -27.27 2.74
C VAL A 190 -13.62 -27.16 4.24
N PRO A 191 -12.37 -27.23 4.73
CA PRO A 191 -12.08 -26.88 6.11
C PRO A 191 -12.64 -25.48 6.33
N ALA A 192 -13.50 -25.33 7.35
CA ALA A 192 -14.30 -24.13 7.53
C ALA A 192 -13.37 -22.92 7.71
N THR A 193 -13.22 -22.11 6.67
CA THR A 193 -12.55 -20.81 6.72
C THR A 193 -13.33 -19.92 7.67
N ASP A 194 -12.65 -19.28 8.60
CA ASP A 194 -13.25 -18.51 9.70
C ASP A 194 -13.03 -17.00 9.56
N VAL A 195 -12.40 -16.56 8.46
CA VAL A 195 -12.30 -15.17 8.03
C VAL A 195 -12.38 -15.05 6.51
N THR A 196 -12.98 -13.96 6.04
CA THR A 196 -13.02 -13.59 4.61
C THR A 196 -12.46 -12.18 4.45
N TYR A 197 -11.53 -12.00 3.53
CA TYR A 197 -11.01 -10.69 3.14
C TYR A 197 -11.60 -10.27 1.80
N SER A 198 -11.87 -8.99 1.63
CA SER A 198 -12.23 -8.36 0.35
C SER A 198 -11.08 -7.47 -0.09
N VAL A 199 -10.53 -7.74 -1.28
CA VAL A 199 -9.39 -7.02 -1.85
C VAL A 199 -9.74 -6.67 -3.29
N GLY A 200 -9.85 -5.37 -3.59
CA GLY A 200 -10.25 -4.93 -4.94
C GLY A 200 -11.60 -5.50 -5.41
N GLY A 201 -12.50 -5.83 -4.48
CA GLY A 201 -13.79 -6.47 -4.76
C GLY A 201 -13.75 -7.99 -4.94
N GLN A 202 -12.57 -8.62 -4.85
CA GLN A 202 -12.41 -10.08 -4.84
C GLN A 202 -12.38 -10.61 -3.41
N LEU A 203 -13.11 -11.71 -3.16
CA LEU A 203 -13.19 -12.35 -1.86
C LEU A 203 -12.13 -13.45 -1.71
N PHE A 204 -11.42 -13.43 -0.60
CA PHE A 204 -10.40 -14.39 -0.21
C PHE A 204 -10.77 -15.02 1.13
N HIS A 205 -10.95 -16.34 1.14
CA HIS A 205 -11.25 -17.08 2.36
C HIS A 205 -9.97 -17.61 2.98
N ALA A 206 -9.79 -17.39 4.28
CA ALA A 206 -8.56 -17.76 5.00
C ALA A 206 -8.87 -18.30 6.40
N HIS A 207 -7.80 -18.66 7.12
CA HIS A 207 -7.87 -19.22 8.47
C HIS A 207 -7.18 -18.29 9.46
N LYS A 208 -7.94 -17.73 10.41
CA LYS A 208 -7.46 -16.75 11.39
C LYS A 208 -6.20 -17.22 12.12
N VAL A 209 -6.21 -18.49 12.56
CA VAL A 209 -5.07 -19.09 13.28
C VAL A 209 -3.80 -19.14 12.43
N VAL A 210 -3.93 -19.44 11.12
CA VAL A 210 -2.76 -19.51 10.22
C VAL A 210 -2.20 -18.12 9.98
N LEU A 211 -3.06 -17.14 9.70
CA LEU A 211 -2.65 -15.75 9.48
C LEU A 211 -1.95 -15.18 10.71
N ALA A 212 -2.57 -15.30 11.89
CA ALA A 212 -2.02 -14.79 13.14
C ALA A 212 -0.70 -15.45 13.55
N THR A 213 -0.55 -16.75 13.30
CA THR A 213 0.72 -17.45 13.63
C THR A 213 1.89 -16.97 12.75
N ARG A 214 1.59 -16.48 11.54
CA ARG A 214 2.62 -16.13 10.56
C ARG A 214 2.90 -14.63 10.47
N SER A 215 1.99 -13.78 10.95
CA SER A 215 2.09 -12.34 10.85
C SER A 215 1.58 -11.68 12.14
N PRO A 216 2.44 -10.94 12.86
CA PRO A 216 2.04 -10.15 14.03
C PRO A 216 0.94 -9.12 13.71
N VAL A 217 0.93 -8.58 12.49
CA VAL A 217 -0.10 -7.64 12.04
C VAL A 217 -1.45 -8.33 11.92
N PHE A 218 -1.50 -9.53 11.34
CA PHE A 218 -2.73 -10.33 11.32
C PHE A 218 -3.15 -10.79 12.72
N GLU A 219 -2.20 -11.16 13.59
CA GLU A 219 -2.49 -11.50 15.00
C GLU A 219 -3.17 -10.33 15.71
N ALA A 220 -2.59 -9.14 15.64
CA ALA A 220 -3.16 -7.94 16.23
C ALA A 220 -4.52 -7.57 15.61
N GLN A 221 -4.66 -7.66 14.28
CA GLN A 221 -5.91 -7.37 13.58
C GLN A 221 -7.05 -8.31 14.00
N LEU A 222 -6.75 -9.60 14.18
CA LEU A 222 -7.75 -10.64 14.41
C LEU A 222 -8.03 -10.91 15.89
N PHE A 223 -7.04 -10.67 16.77
CA PHE A 223 -7.10 -11.05 18.18
C PHE A 223 -6.78 -9.90 19.16
N GLY A 224 -6.27 -8.75 18.70
CA GLY A 224 -5.74 -7.66 19.54
C GLY A 224 -6.73 -6.63 20.11
N GLY A 225 -8.04 -6.74 19.84
CA GLY A 225 -9.05 -5.80 20.34
C GLY A 225 -9.59 -6.15 21.75
N PRO A 226 -9.98 -5.17 22.59
CA PRO A 226 -10.57 -5.42 23.91
C PRO A 226 -12.04 -5.86 23.78
N THR A 227 -12.28 -7.07 23.28
CA THR A 227 -13.47 -7.93 23.47
C THR A 227 -13.29 -9.17 22.59
N SER A 228 -12.43 -10.08 23.01
CA SER A 228 -12.28 -11.40 22.39
C SER A 228 -12.21 -12.47 23.48
N THR A 229 -13.02 -12.32 24.52
CA THR A 229 -13.36 -13.39 25.44
C THR A 229 -14.89 -13.51 25.54
N ALA A 230 -15.39 -14.68 25.13
CA ALA A 230 -16.63 -15.30 25.57
C ALA A 230 -18.03 -14.78 25.14
N GLU A 231 -18.18 -13.82 24.21
CA GLU A 231 -19.52 -13.46 23.67
C GLU A 231 -19.70 -13.60 22.14
N ALA A 232 -18.86 -14.40 21.47
CA ALA A 232 -18.97 -14.62 20.02
C ALA A 232 -19.71 -15.92 19.64
N SER A 233 -20.54 -16.50 20.52
CA SER A 233 -21.34 -17.68 20.17
C SER A 233 -22.60 -17.35 19.34
N HIS A 234 -22.97 -16.07 19.15
CA HIS A 234 -24.17 -15.68 18.39
C HIS A 234 -24.07 -14.35 17.60
N ALA A 235 -22.93 -14.04 16.97
CA ALA A 235 -22.86 -12.93 15.99
C ALA A 235 -23.08 -13.46 14.54
N PRO A 236 -23.89 -12.79 13.71
CA PRO A 236 -24.28 -13.28 12.38
C PRO A 236 -23.15 -13.05 11.37
N ALA A 237 -22.95 -14.02 10.45
CA ALA A 237 -22.12 -14.00 9.24
C ALA A 237 -20.71 -13.38 9.37
N ALA A 238 -19.67 -14.20 9.21
CA ALA A 238 -18.26 -13.81 9.20
C ALA A 238 -18.05 -12.42 8.55
N ALA A 239 -17.71 -11.42 9.38
CA ALA A 239 -17.44 -10.07 8.90
C ALA A 239 -16.34 -10.13 7.84
N VAL A 240 -16.63 -9.56 6.67
CA VAL A 240 -15.64 -9.41 5.59
C VAL A 240 -14.68 -8.31 5.99
N VAL A 241 -13.38 -8.59 5.96
CA VAL A 241 -12.32 -7.63 6.27
C VAL A 241 -11.84 -7.00 4.97
N GLU A 242 -12.08 -5.71 4.79
CA GLU A 242 -11.60 -4.98 3.62
C GLU A 242 -10.08 -4.75 3.70
N VAL A 243 -9.38 -4.97 2.59
CA VAL A 243 -7.98 -4.60 2.39
C VAL A 243 -7.91 -3.55 1.30
N ASP A 244 -7.77 -2.30 1.71
CA ASP A 244 -7.55 -1.18 0.80
C ASP A 244 -6.08 -1.14 0.32
N ASP A 245 -5.86 -0.51 -0.83
CA ASP A 245 -4.53 -0.25 -1.41
C ASP A 245 -3.70 -1.53 -1.63
N MET A 246 -4.32 -2.61 -2.07
CA MET A 246 -3.63 -3.83 -2.49
C MET A 246 -4.31 -4.46 -3.69
N ARG A 247 -3.52 -4.92 -4.65
CA ARG A 247 -4.04 -5.67 -5.79
C ARG A 247 -4.41 -7.10 -5.37
N PRO A 248 -5.47 -7.71 -5.93
CA PRO A 248 -5.89 -9.06 -5.56
C PRO A 248 -4.81 -10.12 -5.77
N ASP A 249 -4.04 -10.02 -6.85
CA ASP A 249 -2.95 -10.95 -7.19
C ASP A 249 -1.77 -10.88 -6.21
N VAL A 250 -1.47 -9.68 -5.70
CA VAL A 250 -0.47 -9.47 -4.64
C VAL A 250 -0.94 -10.09 -3.32
N PHE A 251 -2.22 -9.92 -2.97
CA PHE A 251 -2.79 -10.52 -1.77
C PHE A 251 -2.86 -12.05 -1.88
N GLU A 252 -3.15 -12.59 -3.06
CA GLU A 252 -3.07 -14.02 -3.34
C GLU A 252 -1.65 -14.56 -3.14
N ALA A 253 -0.63 -13.86 -3.66
CA ALA A 253 0.77 -14.20 -3.46
C ALA A 253 1.19 -14.14 -1.98
N LEU A 254 0.71 -13.15 -1.24
CA LEU A 254 0.91 -13.01 0.21
C LEU A 254 0.33 -14.21 0.96
N LEU A 255 -0.92 -14.58 0.66
CA LEU A 255 -1.57 -15.76 1.25
C LEU A 255 -0.82 -17.03 0.88
N HIS A 256 -0.43 -17.19 -0.39
CA HIS A 256 0.38 -18.32 -0.84
C HIS A 256 1.62 -18.49 0.04
N TYR A 257 2.38 -17.42 0.27
CA TYR A 257 3.54 -17.46 1.15
C TYR A 257 3.17 -17.81 2.60
N ILE A 258 2.11 -17.23 3.15
CA ILE A 258 1.67 -17.52 4.53
C ILE A 258 1.35 -19.01 4.70
N TYR A 259 0.72 -19.64 3.72
CA TYR A 259 0.38 -21.06 3.77
C TYR A 259 1.58 -21.98 3.49
N THR A 260 2.41 -21.64 2.51
CA THR A 260 3.44 -22.56 1.96
C THR A 260 4.86 -22.26 2.44
N GLY A 261 5.14 -21.02 2.85
CA GLY A 261 6.48 -20.52 3.14
C GLY A 261 7.35 -20.27 1.89
N THR A 262 6.77 -20.35 0.70
CA THR A 262 7.49 -20.17 -0.57
C THR A 262 6.88 -19.06 -1.40
N LEU A 263 7.71 -18.38 -2.19
CA LEU A 263 7.24 -17.44 -3.21
C LEU A 263 6.32 -18.17 -4.22
N PRO A 264 5.32 -17.48 -4.78
CA PRO A 264 4.55 -18.03 -5.89
C PRO A 264 5.50 -18.37 -7.04
N ALA A 265 5.22 -19.45 -7.77
CA ALA A 265 5.93 -19.69 -9.02
C ALA A 265 5.66 -18.50 -9.95
N THR A 266 6.72 -17.80 -10.35
CA THR A 266 6.64 -16.88 -11.47
C THR A 266 6.49 -17.73 -12.73
N GLU A 267 5.25 -18.15 -13.02
CA GLU A 267 4.93 -18.80 -14.29
C GLU A 267 5.02 -17.75 -15.41
N GLY A 268 6.25 -17.45 -15.79
CA GLY A 268 6.62 -16.71 -16.98
C GLY A 268 7.80 -17.46 -17.59
N GLU A 269 7.51 -18.26 -18.62
CA GLU A 269 8.55 -18.71 -19.54
C GLU A 269 9.38 -17.50 -19.94
N ALA A 270 10.71 -17.60 -19.84
CA ALA A 270 11.66 -16.58 -20.27
C ALA A 270 11.29 -16.15 -21.70
N GLY A 271 10.66 -14.99 -21.83
CA GLY A 271 9.86 -14.68 -23.01
C GLY A 271 9.50 -13.22 -23.11
N ASP A 272 8.43 -12.76 -22.45
CA ASP A 272 7.79 -11.50 -22.88
C ASP A 272 7.41 -10.48 -21.79
N ASP A 273 7.41 -10.79 -20.48
CA ASP A 273 6.93 -9.85 -19.43
C ASP A 273 7.81 -9.78 -18.16
N GLU A 274 9.14 -9.67 -18.31
CA GLU A 274 10.07 -9.52 -17.16
C GLU A 274 9.70 -8.31 -16.26
N ASP A 275 9.25 -7.21 -16.86
CA ASP A 275 8.85 -6.00 -16.12
C ASP A 275 7.62 -6.21 -15.24
N ALA A 276 6.65 -7.02 -15.68
CA ALA A 276 5.46 -7.32 -14.89
C ALA A 276 5.80 -8.21 -13.68
N SER A 277 6.71 -9.16 -13.85
CA SER A 277 7.23 -10.00 -12.77
C SER A 277 8.00 -9.17 -11.74
N HIS A 278 8.87 -8.25 -12.19
CA HIS A 278 9.57 -7.31 -11.30
C HIS A 278 8.59 -6.41 -10.53
N GLN A 279 7.56 -5.90 -11.21
CA GLN A 279 6.53 -5.08 -10.57
C GLN A 279 5.75 -5.87 -9.52
N MET A 280 5.33 -7.10 -9.83
CA MET A 280 4.70 -7.99 -8.87
C MET A 280 5.59 -8.22 -7.64
N MET A 281 6.89 -8.47 -7.84
CA MET A 281 7.83 -8.69 -6.75
C MET A 281 7.98 -7.45 -5.86
N ARG A 282 8.04 -6.25 -6.43
CA ARG A 282 8.04 -4.99 -5.66
C ARG A 282 6.77 -4.84 -4.84
N HIS A 283 5.61 -5.16 -5.41
CA HIS A 283 4.34 -5.13 -4.66
C HIS A 283 4.29 -6.12 -3.53
N LEU A 284 4.75 -7.34 -3.78
CA LEU A 284 4.79 -8.37 -2.76
C LEU A 284 5.73 -7.97 -1.62
N LEU A 285 6.85 -7.31 -1.92
CA LEU A 285 7.74 -6.76 -0.91
C LEU A 285 7.03 -5.72 -0.03
N VAL A 286 6.30 -4.78 -0.62
CA VAL A 286 5.55 -3.75 0.13
C VAL A 286 4.44 -4.39 0.97
N ALA A 287 3.77 -5.41 0.45
CA ALA A 287 2.79 -6.19 1.20
C ALA A 287 3.45 -6.96 2.37
N ALA A 288 4.62 -7.53 2.15
CA ALA A 288 5.37 -8.24 3.18
C ALA A 288 5.75 -7.30 4.33
N ASP A 289 6.20 -6.09 4.02
CA ASP A 289 6.50 -5.05 5.02
C ASP A 289 5.23 -4.63 5.78
N ARG A 290 4.12 -4.38 5.08
CA ARG A 290 2.82 -4.03 5.67
C ARG A 290 2.31 -5.07 6.68
N TYR A 291 2.57 -6.35 6.42
CA TYR A 291 2.11 -7.46 7.27
C TYR A 291 3.21 -8.04 8.16
N ASP A 292 4.36 -7.37 8.28
CA ASP A 292 5.50 -7.79 9.11
C ASP A 292 5.96 -9.23 8.84
N LEU A 293 6.08 -9.56 7.56
CA LEU A 293 6.55 -10.85 7.04
C LEU A 293 8.01 -10.74 6.60
N GLU A 294 8.92 -10.56 7.56
CA GLU A 294 10.35 -10.33 7.31
C GLU A 294 10.98 -11.40 6.39
N GLY A 295 10.62 -12.67 6.57
CA GLY A 295 11.10 -13.76 5.72
C GLY A 295 10.69 -13.62 4.25
N LEU A 296 9.48 -13.13 3.98
CA LEU A 296 9.00 -12.87 2.62
C LEU A 296 9.69 -11.62 2.05
N LYS A 297 9.82 -10.57 2.86
CA LYS A 297 10.50 -9.32 2.48
C LYS A 297 11.93 -9.62 2.00
N LEU A 298 12.69 -10.39 2.77
CA LEU A 298 14.06 -10.81 2.42
C LEU A 298 14.12 -11.66 1.14
N GLN A 299 13.15 -12.56 0.92
CA GLN A 299 13.07 -13.33 -0.33
C GLN A 299 12.79 -12.43 -1.53
N CYS A 300 11.90 -11.45 -1.39
CA CYS A 300 11.61 -10.48 -2.44
C CYS A 300 12.83 -9.59 -2.73
N GLU A 301 13.55 -9.12 -1.70
CA GLU A 301 14.81 -8.38 -1.85
C GLU A 301 15.84 -9.20 -2.62
N GLY A 302 15.97 -10.49 -2.28
CA GLY A 302 16.89 -11.40 -2.96
C GLY A 302 16.56 -11.57 -4.44
N GLU A 303 15.28 -11.72 -4.78
CA GLU A 303 14.88 -11.88 -6.18
C GLU A 303 15.05 -10.58 -6.98
N LEU A 304 14.65 -9.44 -6.41
CA LEU A 304 14.88 -8.13 -7.02
C LEU A 304 16.37 -7.86 -7.23
N ALA A 305 17.23 -8.24 -6.28
CA ALA A 305 18.68 -8.07 -6.41
C ALA A 305 19.28 -8.84 -7.60
N ARG A 306 18.70 -9.99 -7.99
CA ARG A 306 19.16 -10.78 -9.16
C ARG A 306 18.89 -10.09 -10.49
N THR A 307 17.93 -9.18 -10.50
CA THR A 307 17.44 -8.50 -11.70
C THR A 307 18.10 -7.13 -11.90
N LEU A 308 19.05 -6.77 -11.02
CA LEU A 308 19.75 -5.50 -11.07
C LEU A 308 20.56 -5.35 -12.38
N GLY A 309 20.28 -4.25 -13.07
CA GLY A 309 20.96 -3.86 -14.29
C GLY A 309 21.03 -2.34 -14.42
N GLU A 310 21.76 -1.88 -15.42
CA GLU A 310 21.96 -0.45 -15.69
C GLU A 310 20.66 0.34 -15.89
N GLY A 311 19.60 -0.32 -16.41
CA GLY A 311 18.31 0.32 -16.68
C GLY A 311 17.45 0.52 -15.44
N ASN A 312 17.58 -0.33 -14.42
CA ASN A 312 16.69 -0.34 -13.25
C ASN A 312 17.40 -0.04 -11.92
N MET A 313 18.74 -0.02 -11.88
CA MET A 313 19.49 0.11 -10.63
C MET A 313 19.13 1.38 -9.85
N ALA A 314 19.04 2.53 -10.51
CA ALA A 314 18.74 3.79 -9.82
C ALA A 314 17.34 3.81 -9.20
N GLU A 315 16.36 3.18 -9.87
CA GLU A 315 14.99 3.08 -9.38
C GLU A 315 14.88 2.05 -8.26
N MET A 316 15.57 0.91 -8.38
CA MET A 316 15.68 -0.10 -7.33
C MET A 316 16.34 0.47 -6.07
N LEU A 317 17.38 1.28 -6.22
CA LEU A 317 18.05 1.92 -5.09
C LEU A 317 17.15 2.93 -4.38
N ALA A 318 16.37 3.72 -5.13
CA ALA A 318 15.37 4.61 -4.54
C ALA A 318 14.27 3.81 -3.81
N PHE A 319 13.75 2.78 -4.46
CA PHE A 319 12.75 1.88 -3.89
C PHE A 319 13.24 1.21 -2.60
N ALA A 320 14.48 0.73 -2.58
CA ALA A 320 15.06 0.12 -1.40
C ALA A 320 15.18 1.10 -0.23
N ASP A 321 15.44 2.38 -0.51
CA ASP A 321 15.47 3.44 0.50
C ASP A 321 14.07 3.79 1.02
N ASP A 322 13.10 3.94 0.11
CA ASP A 322 11.68 4.22 0.42
C ASP A 322 11.06 3.13 1.33
N HIS A 323 11.50 1.88 1.19
CA HIS A 323 10.97 0.72 1.92
C HIS A 323 11.94 0.11 2.96
N TYR A 324 13.01 0.83 3.31
CA TYR A 324 14.01 0.40 4.30
C TYR A 324 14.58 -1.02 4.06
N CYS A 325 14.76 -1.39 2.79
CA CYS A 325 15.24 -2.69 2.33
C CYS A 325 16.77 -2.72 2.29
N SER A 326 17.38 -3.08 3.43
CA SER A 326 18.84 -3.01 3.59
C SER A 326 19.61 -3.96 2.66
N THR A 327 19.09 -5.17 2.40
CA THR A 327 19.78 -6.17 1.56
C THR A 327 19.76 -5.74 0.10
N LEU A 328 18.60 -5.27 -0.39
CA LEU A 328 18.47 -4.74 -1.75
C LEU A 328 19.28 -3.45 -1.92
N LYS A 329 19.29 -2.56 -0.92
CA LYS A 329 20.12 -1.35 -0.93
C LYS A 329 21.60 -1.71 -1.04
N ASP A 330 22.08 -2.66 -0.24
CA ASP A 330 23.47 -3.14 -0.30
C ASP A 330 23.82 -3.78 -1.64
N ALA A 331 22.89 -4.55 -2.23
CA ALA A 331 23.07 -5.11 -3.56
C ALA A 331 23.19 -4.01 -4.64
N CYS A 332 22.35 -2.97 -4.57
CA CYS A 332 22.41 -1.82 -5.46
C CYS A 332 23.75 -1.07 -5.32
N VAL A 333 24.18 -0.78 -4.09
CA VAL A 333 25.48 -0.13 -3.85
C VAL A 333 26.63 -1.01 -4.36
N GLY A 334 26.58 -2.32 -4.09
CA GLY A 334 27.55 -3.28 -4.60
C GLY A 334 27.64 -3.27 -6.13
N PHE A 335 26.49 -3.24 -6.81
CA PHE A 335 26.41 -3.10 -8.26
C PHE A 335 27.07 -1.81 -8.74
N MET A 336 26.79 -0.66 -8.09
CA MET A 336 27.38 0.63 -8.47
C MET A 336 28.91 0.64 -8.33
N VAL A 337 29.42 0.01 -7.27
CA VAL A 337 30.86 -0.03 -6.99
C VAL A 337 31.59 -1.02 -7.89
N ALA A 338 30.97 -2.17 -8.21
CA ALA A 338 31.58 -3.22 -9.02
C ALA A 338 31.44 -2.98 -10.54
N SER A 339 30.49 -2.14 -10.96
CA SER A 339 30.21 -1.89 -12.38
C SER A 339 31.35 -1.13 -13.08
N PRO A 340 31.64 -1.43 -14.36
CA PRO A 340 32.56 -0.63 -15.16
C PRO A 340 32.13 0.83 -15.27
N ALA A 341 33.10 1.73 -15.49
CA ALA A 341 32.86 3.16 -15.63
C ALA A 341 31.83 3.47 -16.74
N GLU A 342 31.89 2.77 -17.87
CA GLU A 342 30.95 2.92 -19.01
C GLU A 342 29.50 2.59 -18.63
N THR A 343 29.29 1.59 -17.76
CA THR A 343 27.96 1.26 -17.21
C THR A 343 27.49 2.36 -16.28
N MET A 344 28.40 2.89 -15.45
CA MET A 344 28.06 3.94 -14.51
C MET A 344 27.80 5.30 -15.19
N GLU A 345 28.47 5.62 -16.29
CA GLU A 345 28.15 6.78 -17.12
C GLU A 345 26.72 6.71 -17.65
N ARG A 346 26.29 5.53 -18.12
CA ARG A 346 24.92 5.33 -18.63
C ARG A 346 23.88 5.39 -17.52
N VAL A 347 24.18 4.80 -16.35
CA VAL A 347 23.36 4.95 -15.15
C VAL A 347 23.22 6.43 -14.77
N VAL A 348 24.33 7.17 -14.67
CA VAL A 348 24.31 8.60 -14.27
C VAL A 348 23.54 9.46 -15.27
N ALA A 349 23.61 9.11 -16.57
CA ALA A 349 22.84 9.77 -17.62
C ALA A 349 21.35 9.40 -17.61
N SER A 350 20.99 8.27 -17.01
CA SER A 350 19.61 7.77 -16.98
C SER A 350 18.66 8.70 -16.23
N TYR A 351 17.39 8.68 -16.64
CA TYR A 351 16.32 9.42 -15.96
C TYR A 351 16.11 8.95 -14.51
N GLY A 352 16.20 7.64 -14.27
CA GLY A 352 16.08 7.06 -12.93
C GLY A 352 17.12 7.61 -11.95
N TYR A 353 18.37 7.80 -12.40
CA TYR A 353 19.42 8.38 -11.55
C TYR A 353 19.22 9.87 -11.26
N GLN A 354 18.70 10.64 -12.22
CA GLN A 354 18.34 12.03 -11.98
C GLN A 354 17.23 12.15 -10.93
N ARG A 355 16.23 11.25 -10.95
CA ARG A 355 15.19 11.15 -9.93
C ARG A 355 15.75 10.77 -8.56
N LEU A 356 16.62 9.76 -8.51
CA LEU A 356 17.30 9.34 -7.28
C LEU A 356 18.03 10.53 -6.63
N ARG A 357 18.78 11.30 -7.44
CA ARG A 357 19.52 12.47 -6.96
C ARG A 357 18.61 13.55 -6.36
N LEU A 358 17.41 13.72 -6.89
CA LEU A 358 16.47 14.74 -6.42
C LEU A 358 15.70 14.29 -5.17
N ARG A 359 15.26 13.03 -5.12
CA ARG A 359 14.41 12.50 -4.05
C ARG A 359 15.21 11.98 -2.85
N HIS A 360 16.38 11.39 -3.11
CA HIS A 360 17.21 10.73 -2.10
C HIS A 360 18.67 11.24 -2.19
N PRO A 361 18.95 12.55 -2.04
CA PRO A 361 20.30 13.07 -2.21
C PRO A 361 21.32 12.48 -1.20
N LEU A 362 20.86 12.08 -0.01
CA LEU A 362 21.70 11.51 1.03
C LEU A 362 22.18 10.09 0.71
N ILE A 363 21.43 9.32 -0.08
CA ILE A 363 21.85 7.96 -0.45
C ILE A 363 23.13 7.95 -1.31
N LEU A 364 23.36 9.03 -2.05
CA LEU A 364 24.58 9.19 -2.84
C LEU A 364 25.80 9.40 -1.92
N VAL A 365 25.60 10.00 -0.74
CA VAL A 365 26.65 10.09 0.29
C VAL A 365 26.93 8.70 0.85
N ASP A 366 25.91 7.91 1.19
CA ASP A 366 26.07 6.51 1.65
C ASP A 366 26.84 5.67 0.62
N VAL A 367 26.49 5.80 -0.66
CA VAL A 367 27.18 5.12 -1.77
C VAL A 367 28.65 5.54 -1.82
N LEU A 368 28.94 6.84 -1.74
CA LEU A 368 30.31 7.35 -1.75
C LEU A 368 31.11 6.82 -0.56
N GLU A 369 30.57 6.88 0.64
CA GLU A 369 31.21 6.37 1.87
C GLU A 369 31.50 4.88 1.76
N LYS A 370 30.53 4.07 1.32
CA LYS A 370 30.72 2.64 1.09
C LYS A 370 31.76 2.38 0.01
N SER A 371 31.76 3.13 -1.10
CA SER A 371 32.77 3.00 -2.16
C SER A 371 34.20 3.28 -1.70
N LEU A 372 34.38 4.09 -0.65
CA LEU A 372 35.67 4.39 -0.05
C LEU A 372 36.13 3.28 0.90
N MET A 373 35.19 2.55 1.50
CA MET A 373 35.47 1.37 2.32
C MET A 373 35.86 0.17 1.44
N PHE A 374 35.16 -0.05 0.31
CA PHE A 374 35.48 -1.12 -0.65
C PHE A 374 36.82 -0.95 -1.35
N ARG A 375 37.37 0.27 -1.44
CA ARG A 375 38.72 0.52 -1.98
C ARG A 375 39.86 0.25 -0.99
N LYS A 376 39.54 0.00 0.29
CA LYS A 376 40.51 -0.26 1.37
C LYS A 376 40.57 -1.72 1.82
N ALA A 377 39.59 -2.53 1.43
CA ALA A 377 39.58 -3.99 1.59
C ALA A 377 40.20 -4.65 0.34
#